data_AF-A0A920EXA4-F1
#
_entry.id   AF-A0A920EXA4-F1
#
_cell.length_a   1.000
_cell.length_b   1.000
_cell.length_c   1.000
_cell.angle_alpha   90.00
_cell.angle_beta   90.00
_cell.angle_gamma   90.00
#
_symmetry.space_group_name_H-M   'P 1'
#
loop_
_entity.id
_entity.type
_entity.pdbx_description
1 polymer ?
#
loop_
_entity_poly.entity_id
_entity_poly.type
_entity_poly.pdbx_seq_one_letter_code
_entity_poly.pdbx_strand_id
1 'polypeptide(L)'
;MEFLYYRFPLNTSLVGHNYATILEALGTGSRFESITRGVIDLRDLVFYTSIVVIFLVANAYTLEKSTWTRKTMKNHKQWNVVTGLVCANAILLNIWLFPVSSLRADLTEGSLYSLSETTENELKNLREPLLIRGYFSERSHPLLSPLVPRIKDILTEYEVSSGGTTTVEFVDPQKDRELEEEAATKYGVRPMPFPNSQ
;
A
#
# COMPACT_ATOMS: atom_id res chain seq x y z
N MET A 1 24.51 1.71 -52.73
CA MET A 1 25.01 2.03 -51.39
C MET A 1 23.95 1.59 -50.39
N GLU A 2 24.05 0.35 -49.91
CA GLU A 2 23.26 -0.17 -48.78
C GLU A 2 23.73 0.47 -47.48
N PHE A 3 22.82 1.06 -46.72
CA PHE A 3 23.03 1.34 -45.30
C PHE A 3 22.15 0.39 -44.49
N LEU A 4 22.80 -0.63 -43.91
CA LEU A 4 22.23 -1.59 -42.98
C LEU A 4 21.92 -0.90 -41.65
N TYR A 5 20.64 -0.68 -41.37
CA TYR A 5 20.17 -0.23 -40.06
C TYR A 5 20.07 -1.44 -39.11
N TYR A 6 21.16 -1.73 -38.41
CA TYR A 6 21.16 -2.74 -37.35
C TYR A 6 20.38 -2.19 -36.14
N ARG A 7 19.07 -2.47 -36.07
CA ARG A 7 18.28 -2.26 -34.85
C ARG A 7 18.66 -3.38 -33.86
N PHE A 8 19.51 -3.06 -32.88
CA PHE A 8 19.67 -3.89 -31.70
C PHE A 8 18.30 -4.07 -31.00
N PRO A 9 17.83 -5.30 -30.74
CA PRO A 9 16.67 -5.52 -29.89
C PRO A 9 17.09 -5.30 -28.43
N LEU A 10 16.85 -4.09 -27.90
CA LEU A 10 16.85 -3.87 -26.47
C LEU A 10 15.68 -4.65 -25.87
N ASN A 11 15.98 -5.81 -25.28
CA ASN A 11 15.09 -6.56 -24.41
C ASN A 11 14.73 -5.70 -23.17
N THR A 12 13.78 -4.80 -23.34
CA THR A 12 13.23 -3.93 -22.28
C THR A 12 12.07 -4.60 -21.52
N SER A 13 11.65 -5.81 -21.92
CA SER A 13 10.48 -6.50 -21.36
C SER A 13 10.76 -7.35 -20.11
N LEU A 14 12.02 -7.71 -19.83
CA LEU A 14 12.37 -8.59 -18.70
C LEU A 14 12.87 -7.84 -17.44
N VAL A 15 13.28 -6.58 -17.59
CA VAL A 15 13.68 -5.72 -16.46
C VAL A 15 12.52 -4.80 -16.03
N GLY A 16 11.44 -4.67 -16.80
CA GLY A 16 10.35 -3.73 -16.50
C GLY A 16 9.38 -4.17 -15.38
N HIS A 17 9.03 -5.45 -15.29
CA HIS A 17 7.93 -5.89 -14.41
C HIS A 17 8.31 -5.92 -12.92
N ASN A 18 9.45 -6.52 -12.57
CA ASN A 18 9.82 -6.70 -11.15
C ASN A 18 10.19 -5.39 -10.47
N TYR A 19 10.80 -4.46 -11.20
CA TYR A 19 11.14 -3.14 -10.65
C TYR A 19 9.90 -2.27 -10.52
N ALA A 20 8.90 -2.39 -11.42
CA ALA A 20 7.63 -1.69 -11.27
C ALA A 20 6.90 -2.11 -10.00
N THR A 21 6.81 -3.41 -9.71
CA THR A 21 6.17 -3.91 -8.47
C THR A 21 6.94 -3.49 -7.22
N ILE A 22 8.27 -3.46 -7.26
CA ILE A 22 9.10 -2.97 -6.13
C ILE A 22 8.97 -1.45 -5.99
N LEU A 23 8.92 -0.69 -7.09
CA LEU A 23 8.68 0.76 -7.10
C LEU A 23 7.24 1.12 -6.69
N GLU A 24 6.28 0.23 -6.90
CA GLU A 24 4.89 0.39 -6.45
C GLU A 24 4.77 0.07 -4.96
N ALA A 25 5.45 -0.98 -4.49
CA ALA A 25 5.55 -1.34 -3.07
C ALA A 25 6.36 -0.33 -2.24
N LEU A 26 7.41 0.26 -2.81
CA LEU A 26 8.17 1.38 -2.25
C LEU A 26 7.57 2.74 -2.63
N GLY A 27 6.53 2.73 -3.47
CA GLY A 27 6.00 3.90 -4.12
C GLY A 27 5.27 4.78 -3.14
N THR A 28 5.64 6.06 -3.12
CA THR A 28 4.80 7.11 -2.53
C THR A 28 3.39 7.08 -3.11
N GLY A 29 3.23 6.59 -4.36
CA GLY A 29 1.95 6.55 -5.07
C GLY A 29 0.83 5.81 -4.36
N SER A 30 1.07 4.57 -3.89
CA SER A 30 0.04 3.77 -3.19
C SER A 30 -0.39 4.41 -1.87
N ARG A 31 0.60 4.92 -1.11
CA ARG A 31 0.40 5.66 0.14
C ARG A 31 -0.27 7.03 -0.06
N PHE A 32 0.02 7.67 -1.18
CA PHE A 32 -0.62 8.92 -1.58
C PHE A 32 -2.07 8.70 -1.96
N GLU A 33 -2.40 7.55 -2.57
CA GLU A 33 -3.75 7.23 -3.00
C GLU A 33 -4.74 7.13 -1.82
N SER A 34 -4.31 6.59 -0.67
CA SER A 34 -5.14 6.61 0.55
C SER A 34 -5.45 8.04 0.99
N ILE A 35 -4.42 8.90 1.00
CA ILE A 35 -4.55 10.31 1.42
C ILE A 35 -5.47 11.08 0.47
N THR A 36 -5.35 10.88 -0.85
CA THR A 36 -6.23 11.55 -1.82
C THR A 36 -7.68 11.08 -1.72
N ARG A 37 -7.91 9.85 -1.27
CA ARG A 37 -9.25 9.34 -0.96
C ARG A 37 -9.80 9.86 0.38
N GLY A 38 -9.02 10.64 1.14
CA GLY A 38 -9.43 11.20 2.43
C GLY A 38 -9.20 10.26 3.62
N VAL A 39 -8.38 9.22 3.46
CA VAL A 39 -8.06 8.25 4.51
C VAL A 39 -6.58 8.38 4.87
N ILE A 40 -6.28 8.55 6.15
CA ILE A 40 -4.91 8.76 6.64
C ILE A 40 -4.49 7.58 7.52
N ASP A 41 -3.51 6.82 7.03
CA ASP A 41 -2.84 5.76 7.78
C ASP A 41 -1.61 6.31 8.55
N LEU A 42 -1.41 5.89 9.80
CA LEU A 42 -0.24 6.29 10.59
C LEU A 42 1.07 5.90 9.88
N ARG A 43 1.08 4.73 9.23
CA ARG A 43 2.24 4.22 8.50
C ARG A 43 2.66 5.17 7.38
N ASP A 44 1.70 5.80 6.71
CA ASP A 44 1.94 6.71 5.59
C ASP A 44 2.51 8.03 6.09
N LEU A 45 1.96 8.55 7.18
CA LEU A 45 2.49 9.71 7.87
C LEU A 45 3.96 9.50 8.29
N VAL A 46 4.28 8.36 8.91
CA VAL A 46 5.65 8.03 9.34
C VAL A 46 6.59 7.93 8.15
N PHE A 47 6.14 7.35 7.05
CA PHE A 47 6.93 7.25 5.82
C PHE A 47 7.27 8.62 5.24
N TYR A 48 6.29 9.50 5.06
CA TYR A 48 6.55 10.86 4.57
C TYR A 48 7.43 11.66 5.53
N THR A 49 7.20 11.53 6.84
CA THR A 49 8.05 12.16 7.87
C THR A 49 9.49 11.66 7.77
N SER A 50 9.69 10.37 7.53
CA SER A 50 11.01 9.77 7.38
C SER A 50 11.74 10.29 6.15
N ILE A 51 11.03 10.43 5.02
CA ILE A 51 11.57 11.07 3.81
C ILE A 51 12.01 12.50 4.12
N VAL A 52 11.15 13.30 4.77
CA VAL A 52 11.48 14.68 5.15
C VAL A 52 12.73 14.73 6.03
N VAL A 53 12.80 13.89 7.07
CA VAL A 53 13.96 13.81 7.97
C VAL A 53 15.23 13.44 7.21
N ILE A 54 15.18 12.42 6.34
CA ILE A 54 16.35 12.00 5.54
C ILE A 54 16.81 13.13 4.62
N PHE A 55 15.88 13.83 3.95
CA PHE A 55 16.22 14.98 3.10
C PHE A 55 16.81 16.14 3.90
N LEU A 56 16.23 16.49 5.05
CA LEU A 56 16.75 17.55 5.91
C LEU A 56 18.14 17.21 6.43
N VAL A 57 18.37 15.96 6.83
CA VAL A 57 19.68 15.47 7.28
C VAL A 57 20.69 15.49 6.13
N ALA A 58 20.30 15.05 4.92
CA ALA A 58 21.16 15.11 3.74
C ALA A 58 21.51 16.56 3.35
N ASN A 59 20.53 17.47 3.43
CA ASN A 59 20.75 18.90 3.20
C ASN A 59 21.69 19.50 4.26
N ALA A 60 21.45 19.23 5.54
CA ALA A 60 22.31 19.68 6.63
C ALA A 60 23.74 19.13 6.50
N TYR A 61 23.87 17.85 6.16
CA TYR A 61 25.16 17.20 5.88
C TYR A 61 25.89 17.86 4.71
N THR A 62 25.16 18.22 3.63
CA THR A 62 25.73 18.87 2.45
C THR A 62 26.18 20.30 2.75
N LEU A 63 25.39 21.04 3.54
CA LEU A 63 25.72 22.39 4.00
C LEU A 63 26.97 22.38 4.90
N GLU A 64 26.99 21.49 5.89
CA GLU A 64 28.11 21.33 6.82
C GLU A 64 29.36 20.88 6.09
N LYS A 65 29.24 19.98 5.10
CA LYS A 65 30.37 19.60 4.24
C LYS A 65 30.99 20.79 3.50
N SER A 66 30.20 21.79 3.15
CA SER A 66 30.68 23.02 2.49
C SER A 66 31.43 23.97 3.43
N THR A 67 31.29 23.85 4.75
CA THR A 67 31.93 24.73 5.74
C THR A 67 33.23 24.14 6.30
N TRP A 68 33.64 22.96 5.83
CA TRP A 68 34.78 22.21 6.35
C TRP A 68 36.13 22.85 6.02
N THR A 69 36.70 23.56 6.99
CA THR A 69 38.12 23.95 7.01
C THR A 69 39.01 22.88 7.67
N ARG A 70 40.28 22.82 7.24
CA ARG A 70 41.30 21.76 7.49
C ARG A 70 41.60 21.41 8.97
N LYS A 71 41.06 22.13 9.96
CA LYS A 71 41.30 21.90 11.40
C LYS A 71 40.25 20.98 12.07
N THR A 72 39.19 20.59 11.35
CA THR A 72 37.94 20.03 11.94
C THR A 72 37.76 18.51 11.75
N MET A 73 38.88 17.75 11.67
CA MET A 73 38.87 16.32 11.34
C MET A 73 38.07 15.41 12.30
N LYS A 74 37.98 15.74 13.61
CA LYS A 74 37.20 14.95 14.58
C LYS A 74 35.68 15.10 14.41
N ASN A 75 35.22 16.29 14.04
CA ASN A 75 33.78 16.53 13.87
C ASN A 75 33.25 15.85 12.60
N HIS A 76 34.06 15.65 11.56
CA HIS A 76 33.61 14.96 10.33
C HIS A 76 33.15 13.52 10.60
N LYS A 77 33.91 12.75 11.41
CA LYS A 77 33.52 11.37 11.76
C LYS A 77 32.24 11.35 12.60
N GLN A 78 32.09 12.28 13.54
CA GLN A 78 30.88 12.39 14.36
C GLN A 78 29.65 12.74 13.51
N TRP A 79 29.74 13.71 12.60
CA TRP A 79 28.65 14.07 11.69
C TRP A 79 28.24 12.93 10.76
N ASN A 80 29.19 12.16 10.24
CA ASN A 80 28.90 10.97 9.42
C ASN A 80 28.12 9.92 10.24
N VAL A 81 28.54 9.68 11.49
CA VAL A 81 27.89 8.72 12.38
C VAL A 81 26.48 9.17 12.75
N VAL A 82 26.29 10.44 13.14
CA VAL A 82 24.97 11.00 13.48
C VAL A 82 24.03 10.93 12.28
N THR A 83 24.48 11.36 11.10
CA THR A 83 23.71 11.31 9.86
C THR A 83 23.30 9.87 9.54
N GLY A 84 24.25 8.93 9.60
CA GLY A 84 23.99 7.51 9.39
C GLY A 84 22.98 6.93 10.38
N LEU A 85 23.10 7.27 11.67
CA LEU A 85 22.17 6.81 12.71
C LEU A 85 20.76 7.36 12.51
N VAL A 86 20.60 8.63 12.17
CA VAL A 86 19.26 9.21 11.93
C VAL A 86 18.60 8.55 10.73
N CYS A 87 19.32 8.41 9.60
CA CYS A 87 18.78 7.72 8.43
C CYS A 87 18.45 6.25 8.72
N ALA A 88 19.32 5.54 9.43
CA ALA A 88 19.08 4.15 9.81
C ALA A 88 17.85 4.00 10.71
N ASN A 89 17.69 4.87 11.73
CA ASN A 89 16.53 4.85 12.62
C ASN A 89 15.23 5.16 11.86
N ALA A 90 15.25 6.12 10.94
CA ALA A 90 14.08 6.44 10.10
C ALA A 90 13.65 5.22 9.26
N ILE A 91 14.60 4.51 8.65
CA ILE A 91 14.32 3.29 7.89
C ILE A 91 13.79 2.18 8.79
N LEU A 92 14.46 1.93 9.92
CA LEU A 92 14.04 0.89 10.88
C LEU A 92 12.64 1.14 11.43
N LEU A 93 12.29 2.39 11.71
CA LEU A 93 10.96 2.77 12.19
C LEU A 93 9.87 2.41 11.17
N ASN A 94 10.12 2.63 9.87
CA ASN A 94 9.18 2.23 8.81
C ASN A 94 8.98 0.72 8.73
N ILE A 95 10.07 -0.05 8.86
CA ILE A 95 10.01 -1.51 8.86
C ILE A 95 9.24 -2.02 10.09
N TRP A 96 9.50 -1.42 11.26
CA TRP A 96 8.85 -1.80 12.51
C TRP A 96 7.34 -1.48 12.52
N LEU A 97 6.90 -0.43 11.83
CA LEU A 97 5.49 -0.06 11.68
C LEU A 97 4.76 -0.78 10.54
N PHE A 98 5.47 -1.53 9.69
CA PHE A 98 4.86 -2.28 8.59
C PHE A 98 3.71 -3.25 8.99
N PRO A 99 3.72 -3.94 10.14
CA PRO A 99 2.59 -4.78 10.55
C PRO A 99 1.43 -4.00 11.18
N VAL A 100 1.62 -2.73 11.54
CA VAL A 100 0.57 -1.92 12.18
C VAL A 100 -0.38 -1.40 11.10
N SER A 101 -1.56 -2.00 10.99
CA SER A 101 -2.64 -1.59 10.07
C SER A 101 -3.86 -1.00 10.77
N SER A 102 -3.94 -1.08 12.10
CA SER A 102 -5.13 -0.68 12.87
C SER A 102 -5.23 0.82 13.14
N LEU A 103 -4.15 1.59 12.97
CA LEU A 103 -4.15 3.03 13.23
C LEU A 103 -4.41 3.82 11.95
N ARG A 104 -5.69 4.02 11.64
CA ARG A 104 -6.20 4.72 10.46
C ARG A 104 -7.28 5.72 10.86
N ALA A 105 -7.30 6.87 10.20
CA ALA A 105 -8.33 7.88 10.36
C ALA A 105 -9.04 8.12 9.03
N ASP A 106 -10.36 7.98 9.02
CA ASP A 106 -11.21 8.32 7.88
C ASP A 106 -11.71 9.78 8.02
N LEU A 107 -11.26 10.65 7.12
CA LEU A 107 -11.62 12.07 7.08
C LEU A 107 -12.63 12.37 5.97
N THR A 108 -13.20 11.35 5.34
CA THR A 108 -14.19 11.54 4.28
C THR A 108 -15.51 12.07 4.82
N GLU A 109 -16.21 12.84 4.00
CA GLU A 109 -17.56 13.30 4.34
C GLU A 109 -18.49 12.08 4.48
N GLY A 110 -19.05 11.90 5.68
CA GLY A 110 -19.92 10.78 5.98
C GLY A 110 -19.21 9.44 6.23
N SER A 111 -17.89 9.43 6.51
CA SER A 111 -17.20 8.23 7.00
C SER A 111 -17.28 7.05 6.02
N LEU A 112 -17.00 7.31 4.75
CA LEU A 112 -17.22 6.37 3.64
C LEU A 112 -16.35 5.10 3.67
N TYR A 113 -15.32 5.08 4.52
CA TYR A 113 -14.37 3.97 4.66
C TYR A 113 -14.30 3.45 6.10
N SER A 114 -15.17 3.93 6.99
CA SER A 114 -15.26 3.53 8.40
C SER A 114 -16.63 2.93 8.71
N LEU A 115 -16.71 2.17 9.81
CA LEU A 115 -17.95 1.52 10.21
C LEU A 115 -18.85 2.48 10.96
N SER A 116 -20.15 2.28 10.79
CA SER A 116 -21.11 2.90 11.70
C SER A 116 -20.93 2.33 13.11
N GLU A 117 -21.19 3.15 14.12
CA GLU A 117 -21.14 2.72 15.53
C GLU A 117 -22.03 1.48 15.79
N THR A 118 -23.17 1.40 15.11
CA THR A 118 -24.05 0.22 15.17
C THR A 118 -23.35 -1.02 14.61
N THR A 119 -22.76 -0.94 13.41
CA THR A 119 -22.05 -2.08 12.79
C THR A 119 -20.85 -2.52 13.65
N GLU A 120 -20.10 -1.56 14.18
CA GLU A 120 -18.96 -1.82 15.06
C GLU A 120 -19.40 -2.61 16.32
N ASN A 121 -20.50 -2.18 16.94
CA ASN A 121 -21.07 -2.84 18.11
C ASN A 121 -21.61 -4.24 17.80
N GLU A 122 -22.29 -4.42 16.67
CA GLU A 122 -22.78 -5.75 16.26
C GLU A 122 -21.61 -6.72 16.01
N LEU A 123 -20.55 -6.27 15.33
CA LEU A 123 -19.37 -7.10 15.08
C LEU A 123 -18.65 -7.52 16.36
N LYS A 124 -18.53 -6.62 17.34
CA LYS A 124 -17.94 -6.94 18.65
C LYS A 124 -18.77 -7.92 19.47
N ASN A 125 -20.08 -7.96 19.24
CA ASN A 125 -21.02 -8.83 19.95
C ASN A 125 -21.29 -10.17 19.24
N LEU A 126 -20.63 -10.43 18.11
CA LEU A 126 -20.72 -11.71 17.41
C LEU A 126 -20.30 -12.86 18.34
N ARG A 127 -21.22 -13.83 18.49
CA ARG A 127 -20.99 -15.02 19.33
C ARG A 127 -20.30 -16.15 18.57
N GLU A 128 -20.51 -16.21 17.26
CA GLU A 128 -19.98 -17.25 16.38
C GLU A 128 -18.98 -16.63 15.40
N PRO A 129 -17.94 -17.38 15.00
CA PRO A 129 -17.00 -16.90 14.00
C PRO A 129 -17.68 -16.61 12.66
N LEU A 130 -17.46 -15.42 12.09
CA LEU A 130 -17.98 -14.99 10.81
C LEU A 130 -16.87 -15.03 9.75
N LEU A 131 -17.01 -15.87 8.73
CA LEU A 131 -16.13 -15.85 7.56
C LEU A 131 -16.79 -15.05 6.43
N ILE A 132 -16.12 -13.98 5.99
CA ILE A 132 -16.53 -13.20 4.82
C ILE A 132 -15.54 -13.45 3.70
N ARG A 133 -15.98 -14.11 2.63
CA ARG A 133 -15.15 -14.37 1.45
C ARG A 133 -15.57 -13.47 0.28
N GLY A 134 -14.69 -12.56 -0.12
CA GLY A 134 -14.89 -11.64 -1.23
C GLY A 134 -14.22 -12.13 -2.51
N TYR A 135 -15.00 -12.38 -3.55
CA TYR A 135 -14.51 -12.81 -4.86
C TYR A 135 -14.33 -11.60 -5.79
N PHE A 136 -13.07 -11.26 -6.11
CA PHE A 136 -12.74 -10.10 -6.94
C PHE A 136 -11.75 -10.49 -8.02
N SER A 137 -12.13 -10.31 -9.28
CA SER A 137 -11.23 -10.55 -10.41
C SER A 137 -10.29 -9.38 -10.65
N GLU A 138 -9.00 -9.63 -10.85
CA GLU A 138 -8.03 -8.57 -11.16
C GLU A 138 -8.30 -7.88 -12.51
N ARG A 139 -8.89 -8.62 -13.47
CA ARG A 139 -9.29 -8.09 -14.78
C ARG A 139 -10.75 -7.61 -14.78
N SER A 140 -11.14 -6.90 -13.73
CA SER A 140 -12.45 -6.26 -13.64
C SER A 140 -12.55 -5.05 -14.57
N HIS A 141 -13.77 -4.68 -14.95
CA HIS A 141 -14.02 -3.49 -15.78
C HIS A 141 -13.38 -2.23 -15.15
N PRO A 142 -12.77 -1.29 -15.91
CA PRO A 142 -12.09 -0.12 -15.34
C PRO A 142 -12.96 0.73 -14.39
N LEU A 143 -14.26 0.79 -14.64
CA LEU A 143 -15.24 1.46 -13.75
C LEU A 143 -15.34 0.85 -12.34
N LEU A 144 -14.90 -0.40 -12.16
CA LEU A 144 -14.81 -1.08 -10.86
C LEU A 144 -13.49 -0.84 -10.14
N SER A 145 -12.48 -0.31 -10.84
CA SER A 145 -11.15 0.00 -10.27
C SER A 145 -11.21 0.84 -8.99
N PRO A 146 -12.11 1.85 -8.83
CA PRO A 146 -12.22 2.57 -7.57
C PRO A 146 -13.10 1.88 -6.52
N LEU A 147 -14.02 0.98 -6.94
CA LEU A 147 -14.99 0.36 -6.05
C LEU A 147 -14.40 -0.85 -5.31
N VAL A 148 -13.61 -1.67 -6.00
CA VAL A 148 -13.02 -2.89 -5.41
C VAL A 148 -12.13 -2.55 -4.20
N PRO A 149 -11.19 -1.59 -4.28
CA PRO A 149 -10.40 -1.18 -3.11
C PRO A 149 -11.28 -0.72 -1.94
N ARG A 150 -12.32 0.08 -2.21
CA ARG A 150 -13.25 0.53 -1.16
C ARG A 150 -13.95 -0.63 -0.46
N ILE A 151 -14.45 -1.61 -1.20
CA ILE A 151 -15.12 -2.77 -0.59
C ILE A 151 -14.11 -3.57 0.24
N LYS A 152 -12.90 -3.78 -0.28
CA LYS A 152 -11.83 -4.45 0.47
C LYS A 152 -11.52 -3.70 1.77
N ASP A 153 -11.39 -2.39 1.72
CA ASP A 153 -11.12 -1.54 2.90
C ASP A 153 -12.22 -1.68 3.97
N ILE A 154 -13.49 -1.64 3.57
CA ILE A 154 -14.63 -1.81 4.49
C ILE A 154 -14.62 -3.21 5.11
N LEU A 155 -14.39 -4.26 4.30
CA LEU A 155 -14.35 -5.62 4.81
C LEU A 155 -13.17 -5.84 5.75
N THR A 156 -11.98 -5.31 5.44
CA THR A 156 -10.84 -5.33 6.36
C THR A 156 -11.15 -4.61 7.67
N GLU A 157 -11.91 -3.51 7.64
CA GLU A 157 -12.38 -2.84 8.85
C GLU A 157 -13.31 -3.74 9.68
N TYR A 158 -14.13 -4.60 9.05
CA TYR A 158 -14.96 -5.56 9.79
C TYR A 158 -14.10 -6.54 10.58
N GLU A 159 -13.07 -7.10 9.93
CA GLU A 159 -12.12 -8.02 10.57
C GLU A 159 -11.41 -7.36 11.76
N VAL A 160 -10.86 -6.15 11.56
CA VAL A 160 -10.17 -5.39 12.61
C VAL A 160 -11.11 -5.04 13.77
N SER A 161 -12.32 -4.56 13.47
CA SER A 161 -13.31 -4.16 14.47
C SER A 161 -13.89 -5.34 15.26
N SER A 162 -13.91 -6.54 14.67
CA SER A 162 -14.50 -7.73 15.31
C SER A 162 -13.67 -8.27 16.48
N GLY A 163 -12.40 -7.85 16.61
CA GLY A 163 -11.49 -8.37 17.64
C GLY A 163 -11.12 -9.85 17.46
N GLY A 164 -11.25 -10.38 16.24
CA GLY A 164 -10.85 -11.75 15.88
C GLY A 164 -12.00 -12.75 15.72
N THR A 165 -13.26 -12.33 15.87
CA THR A 165 -14.43 -13.18 15.57
C THR A 165 -14.80 -13.18 14.09
N THR A 166 -14.39 -12.17 13.32
CA THR A 166 -14.60 -12.10 11.88
C THR A 166 -13.28 -12.32 11.14
N THR A 167 -13.32 -13.14 10.09
CA THR A 167 -12.18 -13.38 9.19
C THR A 167 -12.57 -13.00 7.78
N VAL A 168 -11.71 -12.27 7.08
CA VAL A 168 -11.98 -11.79 5.72
C VAL A 168 -10.97 -12.37 4.74
N GLU A 169 -11.48 -13.00 3.68
CA GLU A 169 -10.66 -13.61 2.64
C GLU A 169 -10.97 -12.99 1.28
N PHE A 170 -9.94 -12.54 0.56
CA PHE A 170 -10.06 -12.06 -0.81
C PHE A 170 -9.55 -13.11 -1.79
N VAL A 171 -10.41 -13.53 -2.71
CA VAL A 171 -10.12 -14.59 -3.67
C VAL A 171 -10.30 -14.05 -5.09
N ASP A 172 -9.33 -14.29 -5.97
CA ASP A 172 -9.51 -14.07 -7.41
C ASP A 172 -9.91 -15.40 -8.09
N PRO A 173 -11.19 -15.57 -8.47
CA PRO A 173 -11.64 -16.79 -9.12
C PRO A 173 -11.02 -17.01 -10.51
N GLN A 174 -10.48 -15.98 -11.18
CA GLN A 174 -9.89 -16.14 -12.52
C GLN A 174 -8.48 -16.73 -12.48
N LYS A 175 -7.84 -16.79 -11.30
CA LYS A 175 -6.50 -17.35 -11.15
C LYS A 175 -6.50 -18.87 -11.03
N ASP A 176 -7.61 -19.46 -10.59
CA ASP A 176 -7.75 -20.88 -10.37
C ASP A 176 -9.16 -21.35 -10.73
N ARG A 177 -9.24 -22.33 -11.63
CA ARG A 177 -10.50 -22.91 -12.08
C ARG A 177 -11.26 -23.61 -10.94
N GLU A 178 -10.55 -24.17 -9.95
CA GLU A 178 -11.20 -24.78 -8.79
C GLU A 178 -11.89 -23.72 -7.92
N LEU A 179 -11.28 -22.54 -7.75
CA LEU A 179 -11.87 -21.42 -7.01
C LEU A 179 -13.06 -20.80 -7.75
N GLU A 180 -13.02 -20.75 -9.09
CA GLU A 180 -14.16 -20.35 -9.92
C GLU A 180 -15.34 -21.31 -9.75
N GLU A 181 -15.09 -22.62 -9.83
CA GLU A 181 -16.11 -23.65 -9.67
C GLU A 181 -16.67 -23.69 -8.24
N GLU A 182 -15.84 -23.51 -7.20
CA GLU A 182 -16.30 -23.36 -5.81
C GLU A 182 -17.20 -22.13 -5.66
N ALA A 183 -16.77 -20.97 -6.17
CA ALA A 183 -17.54 -19.72 -6.11
C ALA A 183 -18.93 -19.89 -6.72
N ALA A 184 -19.01 -20.46 -7.93
CA ALA A 184 -20.25 -20.63 -8.67
C ALA A 184 -21.19 -21.68 -8.07
N THR A 185 -20.63 -22.80 -7.60
CA THR A 185 -21.43 -23.97 -7.19
C THR A 185 -21.81 -23.91 -5.71
N LYS A 186 -20.86 -23.57 -4.84
CA LYS A 186 -21.05 -23.58 -3.38
C LYS A 186 -21.66 -22.29 -2.87
N TYR A 187 -21.25 -21.16 -3.41
CA TYR A 187 -21.67 -19.83 -2.94
C TYR A 187 -22.56 -19.07 -3.93
N GLY A 188 -22.82 -19.63 -5.11
CA GLY A 188 -23.70 -19.01 -6.12
C GLY A 188 -23.13 -17.74 -6.74
N VAL A 189 -21.84 -17.46 -6.55
CA VAL A 189 -21.15 -16.28 -7.07
C VAL A 189 -20.80 -16.54 -8.54
N ARG A 190 -21.49 -15.86 -9.46
CA ARG A 190 -21.27 -15.99 -10.90
C ARG A 190 -20.69 -14.70 -11.48
N PRO A 191 -19.93 -14.77 -12.59
CA PRO A 191 -19.49 -13.57 -13.30
C PRO A 191 -20.71 -12.73 -13.70
N MET A 192 -20.75 -11.49 -13.24
CA MET A 192 -21.74 -10.53 -13.71
C MET A 192 -21.16 -9.71 -14.86
N PRO A 193 -21.70 -9.81 -16.09
CA PRO A 193 -21.28 -8.93 -17.17
C PRO A 193 -21.62 -7.49 -16.79
N PHE A 194 -20.63 -6.61 -16.88
CA PHE A 194 -20.86 -5.20 -16.64
C PHE A 194 -21.66 -4.61 -17.81
N PRO A 195 -22.81 -3.94 -17.58
CA PRO A 195 -23.52 -3.28 -18.66
C PRO A 195 -22.61 -2.21 -19.28
N ASN A 196 -22.32 -2.33 -20.58
CA ASN A 196 -21.66 -1.24 -21.30
C ASN A 196 -22.60 -0.03 -21.27
N SER A 197 -22.19 1.06 -20.63
CA SER A 197 -22.89 2.34 -20.79
C SER A 197 -22.75 2.76 -22.25
N GLN A 198 -23.89 2.95 -22.93
CA GLN A 198 -23.95 3.67 -24.19
C GLN A 198 -23.88 5.18 -23.91
#